data_AF-A0A942ARD9-F1
#
_entry.id   AF-A0A942ARD9-F1
#
_cell.length_a   1.000
_cell.length_b   1.000
_cell.length_c   1.000
_cell.angle_alpha   90.00
_cell.angle_beta   90.00
_cell.angle_gamma   90.00
#
_symmetry.space_group_name_H-M   'P 1'
#
loop_
_entity.id
_entity.type
_entity.pdbx_description
1 polymer ?
#
loop_
_entity_poly.entity_id
_entity_poly.type
_entity_poly.pdbx_seq_one_letter_code
_entity_poly.pdbx_strand_id
1 'polypeptide(L)'
;MSKLDDARAIINECDKEMIALFKKRMQAAQMVAEYKAQNNLPVLDLKRENELIERNTKLLADEKLEGYYISFLEGMLKASKDYQMDLIKEPTINKSRDF
;
A
#
# COMPACT_ATOMS: atom_id res chain seq x y z
N MET A 1 -31.41 -4.95 15.91
CA MET A 1 -30.19 -5.04 15.07
C MET A 1 -30.35 -6.28 14.21
N SER A 2 -30.13 -6.18 12.90
CA SER A 2 -30.24 -7.31 11.96
C SER A 2 -28.86 -7.95 11.72
N LYS A 3 -28.83 -9.20 11.23
CA LYS A 3 -27.56 -9.86 10.82
C LYS A 3 -26.76 -9.03 9.80
N LEU A 4 -27.44 -8.21 9.01
CA LEU A 4 -26.81 -7.28 8.07
C LEU A 4 -26.13 -6.11 8.80
N ASP A 5 -26.76 -5.58 9.83
CA ASP A 5 -26.19 -4.50 10.64
C ASP A 5 -24.95 -4.98 11.40
N ASP A 6 -25.00 -6.21 11.93
CA ASP A 6 -23.85 -6.83 12.61
C ASP A 6 -22.67 -7.01 11.65
N ALA A 7 -22.92 -7.50 10.43
CA ALA A 7 -21.88 -7.64 9.40
C ALA A 7 -21.27 -6.29 9.02
N ARG A 8 -22.09 -5.24 8.88
CA ARG A 8 -21.61 -3.88 8.59
C ARG A 8 -20.78 -3.30 9.74
N ALA A 9 -21.15 -3.58 10.99
CA ALA A 9 -20.36 -3.16 12.14
C ALA A 9 -18.97 -3.80 12.12
N ILE A 10 -18.87 -5.09 11.80
CA ILE A 10 -17.58 -5.79 11.64
C ILE A 10 -16.75 -5.13 10.52
N ILE A 11 -17.35 -4.88 9.36
CA ILE A 11 -16.66 -4.21 8.23
C ILE A 11 -16.13 -2.84 8.66
N ASN A 12 -16.93 -2.04 9.35
CA ASN A 12 -16.53 -0.70 9.80
C ASN A 12 -15.32 -0.75 10.75
N GLU A 13 -15.25 -1.75 11.64
CA GLU A 13 -14.08 -1.92 12.51
C GLU A 13 -12.86 -2.38 11.72
N CYS A 14 -13.02 -3.35 10.81
CA CYS A 14 -11.94 -3.77 9.90
C CYS A 14 -11.41 -2.59 9.06
N ASP A 15 -12.28 -1.71 8.56
CA ASP A 15 -11.89 -0.54 7.78
C ASP A 15 -11.00 0.42 8.59
N LYS A 16 -11.28 0.60 9.89
CA LYS A 16 -10.42 1.43 10.77
C LYS A 16 -9.03 0.86 10.90
N GLU A 17 -8.92 -0.46 11.06
CA GLU A 17 -7.62 -1.15 11.11
C GLU A 17 -6.88 -1.06 9.78
N MET A 18 -7.60 -1.24 8.67
CA MET A 18 -7.03 -1.09 7.33
C MET A 18 -6.53 0.34 7.07
N ILE A 19 -7.24 1.38 7.53
CA ILE A 19 -6.77 2.77 7.43
C ILE A 19 -5.44 2.97 8.18
N ALA A 20 -5.32 2.42 9.40
CA ALA A 20 -4.09 2.51 10.16
C ALA A 20 -2.92 1.81 9.45
N LEU A 21 -3.15 0.60 8.92
CA LEU A 21 -2.17 -0.15 8.16
C LEU A 21 -1.79 0.54 6.84
N PHE A 22 -2.77 1.12 6.15
CA PHE A 22 -2.56 1.87 4.92
C PHE A 22 -1.66 3.08 5.16
N LYS A 23 -1.92 3.88 6.21
CA LYS A 23 -1.05 5.03 6.58
C LYS A 23 0.38 4.59 6.84
N LYS A 24 0.58 3.55 7.65
CA LYS A 24 1.91 2.98 7.92
C LYS A 24 2.61 2.54 6.64
N ARG A 25 1.87 1.93 5.72
CA ARG A 25 2.40 1.50 4.43
C ARG A 25 2.80 2.68 3.53
N MET A 26 2.01 3.76 3.50
CA MET A 26 2.32 4.95 2.71
C MET A 26 3.55 5.70 3.26
N GLN A 27 3.75 5.74 4.58
CA GLN A 27 4.99 6.24 5.17
C GLN A 27 6.21 5.45 4.70
N ALA A 28 6.12 4.12 4.62
CA ALA A 28 7.18 3.30 4.05
C ALA A 28 7.36 3.56 2.54
N ALA A 29 6.28 3.81 1.80
CA ALA A 29 6.35 4.17 0.39
C ALA A 29 7.06 5.52 0.17
N GLN A 30 6.87 6.49 1.06
CA GLN A 30 7.61 7.75 1.05
C GLN A 30 9.12 7.52 1.20
N MET A 31 9.54 6.70 2.18
CA MET A 31 10.97 6.36 2.35
C MET A 31 11.56 5.71 1.08
N VAL A 32 10.78 4.85 0.41
CA VAL A 32 11.18 4.25 -0.88
C VAL A 32 11.28 5.31 -1.97
N ALA A 33 10.34 6.27 -2.03
CA ALA A 33 10.37 7.39 -2.97
C ALA A 33 11.65 8.22 -2.81
N GLU A 34 11.96 8.61 -1.57
CA GLU A 34 13.14 9.40 -1.21
C GLU A 34 14.42 8.69 -1.62
N TYR A 35 14.54 7.41 -1.28
CA TYR A 35 15.70 6.60 -1.68
C TYR A 35 15.84 6.50 -3.20
N LYS A 36 14.74 6.22 -3.91
CA LYS A 36 14.76 6.10 -5.38
C LYS A 36 15.14 7.43 -6.04
N ALA A 37 14.62 8.55 -5.56
CA ALA A 37 14.97 9.88 -6.04
C ALA A 37 16.46 10.19 -5.87
N GLN A 38 17.00 9.94 -4.68
CA GLN A 38 18.43 10.17 -4.38
C GLN A 38 19.37 9.30 -5.24
N ASN A 39 18.92 8.11 -5.64
CA ASN A 39 19.72 7.14 -6.38
C ASN A 39 19.34 7.04 -7.87
N ASN A 40 18.49 7.95 -8.39
CA ASN A 40 18.00 7.93 -9.77
C ASN A 40 17.37 6.59 -10.21
N LEU A 41 16.65 5.92 -9.30
CA LEU A 41 15.97 4.65 -9.57
C LEU A 41 14.52 4.87 -10.02
N PRO A 42 13.98 4.02 -10.90
CA PRO A 42 12.60 4.12 -11.33
C PRO A 42 11.61 3.74 -10.22
N VAL A 43 10.46 4.42 -10.18
CA VAL A 43 9.36 4.07 -9.27
C VAL A 43 8.76 2.71 -9.61
N LEU A 44 8.60 2.40 -10.91
CA LEU A 44 8.16 1.09 -11.35
C LEU A 44 9.26 0.05 -11.13
N ASP A 45 8.94 -0.99 -10.38
CA ASP A 45 9.80 -2.16 -10.17
C ASP A 45 8.95 -3.44 -10.28
N LEU A 46 8.80 -3.92 -11.53
CA LEU A 46 7.96 -5.08 -11.84
C LEU A 46 8.41 -6.34 -11.09
N LYS A 47 9.72 -6.52 -10.89
CA LYS A 47 10.24 -7.67 -10.17
C LYS A 47 9.77 -7.62 -8.72
N ARG A 48 9.95 -6.49 -8.04
CA ARG A 48 9.53 -6.32 -6.65
C ARG A 48 8.01 -6.43 -6.47
N GLU A 49 7.23 -5.95 -7.43
CA GLU A 49 5.77 -6.05 -7.43
C GLU A 49 5.30 -7.49 -7.54
N ASN A 50 5.86 -8.26 -8.47
CA ASN A 50 5.56 -9.69 -8.63
C ASN A 50 5.93 -10.49 -7.37
N GLU A 51 7.12 -10.24 -6.80
CA GLU A 51 7.53 -10.86 -5.53
C GLU A 51 6.59 -10.51 -4.37
N LEU A 52 6.04 -9.29 -4.34
CA LEU A 52 5.07 -8.88 -3.33
C LEU A 52 3.77 -9.67 -3.48
N ILE A 53 3.25 -9.77 -4.71
CA ILE A 53 2.00 -10.49 -4.99
C ILE A 53 2.17 -11.96 -4.63
N GLU A 54 3.20 -12.63 -5.17
CA GLU A 54 3.46 -14.05 -4.95
C GLU A 54 3.61 -14.39 -3.45
N ARG A 55 4.38 -13.58 -2.71
CA ARG A 55 4.58 -13.81 -1.28
C ARG A 55 3.28 -13.64 -0.50
N ASN A 56 2.46 -12.64 -0.82
CA ASN A 56 1.24 -12.37 -0.07
C ASN A 56 0.10 -13.31 -0.45
N THR A 57 -0.01 -13.78 -1.69
CA THR A 57 -0.98 -14.82 -2.06
C THR A 57 -0.64 -16.16 -1.40
N LYS A 58 0.65 -16.52 -1.35
CA LYS A 58 1.12 -17.67 -0.56
C LYS A 58 0.78 -17.55 0.93
N LEU A 59 0.89 -16.34 1.50
CA LEU A 59 0.54 -16.09 2.89
C LEU A 59 -0.98 -16.14 3.14
N LEU A 60 -1.78 -15.67 2.19
CA LEU A 60 -3.24 -15.77 2.25
C LEU A 60 -3.68 -17.23 2.36
N ALA A 61 -3.09 -18.12 1.54
CA ALA A 61 -3.36 -19.56 1.54
C ALA A 61 -4.86 -19.91 1.43
N ASP A 62 -5.62 -19.11 0.67
CA ASP A 62 -7.05 -19.32 0.41
C ASP A 62 -7.35 -19.13 -1.08
N GLU A 63 -7.49 -20.25 -1.79
CA GLU A 63 -7.75 -20.28 -3.24
C GLU A 63 -9.06 -19.57 -3.62
N LYS A 64 -10.06 -19.54 -2.74
CA LYS A 64 -11.35 -18.89 -3.04
C LYS A 64 -11.22 -17.38 -3.03
N LEU A 65 -10.29 -16.85 -2.25
CA LEU A 65 -10.06 -15.41 -2.09
C LEU A 65 -8.89 -14.90 -2.93
N GLU A 66 -8.02 -15.78 -3.44
CA GLU A 66 -6.77 -15.42 -4.11
C GLU A 66 -6.95 -14.39 -5.22
N GLY A 67 -7.86 -14.63 -6.17
CA GLY A 67 -8.10 -13.70 -7.27
C GLY A 67 -8.52 -12.31 -6.81
N TYR A 68 -9.42 -12.23 -5.82
CA TYR A 68 -9.86 -10.95 -5.25
C TYR A 68 -8.72 -10.24 -4.52
N TYR A 69 -7.89 -10.99 -3.81
CA TYR A 69 -6.77 -10.44 -3.08
C TYR A 69 -5.66 -9.94 -4.00
N ILE A 70 -5.40 -10.62 -5.13
CA ILE A 70 -4.49 -10.13 -6.17
C ILE A 70 -4.96 -8.75 -6.67
N SER A 71 -6.23 -8.60 -7.04
CA SER A 71 -6.77 -7.31 -7.48
C SER A 71 -6.65 -6.21 -6.42
N PHE A 72 -6.85 -6.55 -5.13
CA PHE A 72 -6.61 -5.63 -4.04
C PHE A 72 -5.13 -5.20 -3.96
N LEU A 73 -4.19 -6.15 -4.06
CA LEU A 73 -2.76 -5.85 -4.03
C LEU A 73 -2.33 -4.96 -5.20
N GLU A 74 -2.83 -5.22 -6.40
CA GLU A 74 -2.56 -4.40 -7.59
C GLU A 74 -3.06 -2.96 -7.42
N GLY A 75 -4.29 -2.78 -6.91
CA GLY A 75 -4.84 -1.46 -6.63
C GLY A 75 -4.02 -0.70 -5.58
N MET A 76 -3.63 -1.39 -4.50
CA MET A 76 -2.76 -0.83 -3.46
C MET A 76 -1.36 -0.47 -3.99
N LEU A 77 -0.77 -1.32 -4.85
CA LEU A 77 0.52 -1.06 -5.48
C LEU A 77 0.44 0.13 -6.45
N LYS A 78 -0.69 0.29 -7.16
CA LYS A 78 -0.94 1.46 -7.98
C LYS A 78 -0.96 2.73 -7.13
N ALA A 79 -1.76 2.78 -6.07
CA ALA A 79 -1.82 3.93 -5.17
C ALA A 79 -0.44 4.26 -4.57
N SER A 80 0.34 3.23 -4.19
CA SER A 80 1.69 3.41 -3.68
C SER A 80 2.66 4.01 -4.71
N LYS A 81 2.53 3.64 -6.00
CA LYS A 81 3.34 4.21 -7.07
C LYS A 81 2.92 5.64 -7.38
N ASP A 82 1.62 5.90 -7.46
CA ASP A 82 1.10 7.26 -7.70
C ASP A 82 1.63 8.21 -6.62
N TYR A 83 1.54 7.82 -5.35
CA TYR A 83 2.07 8.62 -4.24
C TYR A 83 3.60 8.84 -4.33
N GLN A 84 4.38 7.82 -4.68
CA GLN A 84 5.83 7.97 -4.91
C GLN A 84 6.11 8.96 -6.06
N MET A 85 5.35 8.88 -7.16
CA MET A 85 5.53 9.78 -8.29
C MET A 85 5.22 11.24 -7.92
N ASP A 86 4.17 11.47 -7.14
CA ASP A 86 3.80 12.81 -6.70
C ASP A 86 4.90 13.41 -5.79
N LEU A 87 5.42 12.63 -4.85
CA LEU A 87 6.54 13.03 -3.99
C LEU A 87 7.84 13.34 -4.75
N ILE A 88 8.10 12.64 -5.86
CA ILE A 88 9.30 12.87 -6.68
C ILE A 88 9.14 14.10 -7.59
N LYS A 89 7.92 14.34 -8.09
CA LYS A 89 7.60 15.47 -8.98
C LYS A 89 7.49 16.79 -8.24
N GLU A 90 7.05 16.77 -6.99
CA GLU A 90 7.05 17.93 -6.12
C GLU A 90 8.37 17.93 -5.33
N PRO A 91 9.42 18.68 -5.75
CA PRO A 91 10.58 18.90 -4.91
C PRO A 91 10.18 19.85 -3.77
N THR A 92 9.31 19.40 -2.86
CA THR A 92 8.96 20.13 -1.67
C THR A 92 10.08 19.94 -0.66
N ILE A 93 10.99 20.92 -0.66
CA ILE A 93 11.48 21.64 0.52
C ILE A 93 11.02 20.99 1.84
N ASN A 94 11.76 19.98 2.33
CA ASN A 94 11.74 19.66 3.75
C ASN A 94 13.07 19.05 4.21
N LYS A 95 14.17 19.76 3.92
CA LYS A 95 15.30 19.81 4.85
C LYS A 95 14.87 20.68 6.04
N SER A 96 14.06 20.17 6.97
CA SER A 96 13.87 20.74 8.33
C SER A 96 12.75 20.00 9.07
N ARG A 97 13.15 19.05 9.93
CA ARG A 97 12.49 18.57 11.15
C ARG A 97 13.27 17.33 11.60
N ASP A 98 14.58 17.46 11.78
CA ASP A 98 15.16 17.66 13.11
C ASP A 98 14.24 18.40 14.09
N PHE A 99 13.55 17.63 14.94
CA PHE A 99 13.51 17.72 16.41
C PHE A 99 12.71 16.53 16.95
#